data_AF-A0A920RVW4-F1
#
_entry.id   AF-A0A920RVW4-F1
#
_cell.length_a   1.000
_cell.length_b   1.000
_cell.length_c   1.000
_cell.angle_alpha   90.00
_cell.angle_beta   90.00
_cell.angle_gamma   90.00
#
_symmetry.space_group_name_H-M   'P 1'
#
loop_
_entity.id
_entity.type
_entity.pdbx_description
1 polymer ?
#
loop_
_entity_poly.entity_id
_entity_poly.type
_entity_poly.pdbx_seq_one_letter_code
_entity_poly.pdbx_strand_id
1 'polypeptide(L)'
;MHQKFDNDWLLAIAAYNAGPGRVNRAIRENKRKGMATDFWSLRLPKETSAYVPKLLVLCELIKDPSGFGVTLPSIANRPYFTKIETPGQVDLMQAADLAGMTPEAIYELNPGFSQWATDPSGPHYLLLPTGVADRFLIQLSHLKKWNLSNGTDIK
;
A
#
# COMPACT_ATOMS: atom_id res chain seq x y z
N MET A 1 7.39 -16.28 -4.60
CA MET A 1 7.52 -15.79 -6.00
C MET A 1 8.94 -15.97 -6.52
N HIS A 2 9.97 -15.60 -5.75
CA HIS A 2 11.40 -15.82 -6.07
C HIS A 2 11.79 -17.28 -6.41
N GLN A 3 11.29 -18.27 -5.65
CA GLN A 3 11.51 -19.70 -5.95
C GLN A 3 10.91 -20.17 -7.29
N LYS A 4 9.94 -19.44 -7.85
CA LYS A 4 9.30 -19.79 -9.13
C LYS A 4 10.11 -19.34 -10.35
N PHE A 5 11.16 -18.53 -10.15
CA PHE A 5 12.06 -18.03 -11.19
C PHE A 5 13.52 -18.40 -10.89
N ASP A 6 13.75 -19.58 -10.32
CA ASP A 6 15.10 -20.13 -10.06
C ASP A 6 16.02 -19.17 -9.28
N ASN A 7 15.45 -18.41 -8.34
CA ASN A 7 16.15 -17.38 -7.55
C ASN A 7 16.66 -16.16 -8.35
N ASP A 8 16.10 -15.90 -9.53
CA ASP A 8 16.30 -14.65 -10.26
C ASP A 8 15.36 -13.56 -9.73
N TRP A 9 15.92 -12.65 -8.93
CA TRP A 9 15.19 -11.50 -8.38
C TRP A 9 14.63 -10.57 -9.45
N LEU A 10 15.33 -10.37 -10.58
CA LEU A 10 14.86 -9.47 -11.64
C LEU A 10 13.61 -10.03 -12.31
N LEU A 11 13.58 -11.34 -12.58
CA LEU A 11 12.40 -12.02 -13.09
C LEU A 11 11.25 -12.03 -12.07
N ALA A 12 11.56 -12.21 -10.78
CA ALA A 12 10.55 -12.15 -9.72
C ALA A 12 9.90 -10.77 -9.62
N ILE A 13 10.68 -9.69 -9.67
CA ILE A 13 10.18 -8.31 -9.64
C ILE A 13 9.39 -8.00 -10.92
N ALA A 14 9.89 -8.40 -12.09
CA ALA A 14 9.16 -8.24 -13.35
C ALA A 14 7.81 -8.98 -13.31
N ALA A 15 7.76 -10.17 -12.73
CA ALA A 15 6.54 -10.96 -12.59
C ALA A 15 5.55 -10.37 -11.58
N TYR A 16 6.05 -9.69 -10.55
CA TYR A 16 5.21 -8.95 -9.61
C TYR A 16 4.47 -7.81 -10.32
N ASN A 17 5.18 -7.04 -11.17
CA ASN A 17 4.57 -5.94 -11.93
C ASN A 17 3.69 -6.42 -13.10
N ALA A 18 4.16 -7.38 -13.90
CA ALA A 18 3.52 -7.76 -15.17
C ALA A 18 2.62 -8.99 -15.09
N GLY A 19 2.65 -9.69 -13.96
CA GLY A 19 2.06 -11.01 -13.77
C GLY A 19 3.01 -12.15 -14.15
N PRO A 20 3.05 -13.24 -13.37
CA PRO A 20 3.96 -14.37 -13.60
C PRO A 20 3.68 -15.13 -14.90
N GLY A 21 2.42 -15.21 -15.33
CA GLY A 21 2.06 -15.87 -16.59
C GLY A 21 2.67 -15.19 -17.82
N ARG A 22 2.76 -13.85 -17.80
CA ARG A 22 3.35 -13.06 -18.88
C ARG A 22 4.86 -13.27 -18.96
N VAL A 23 5.56 -13.22 -17.83
CA VAL A 23 7.01 -13.48 -17.76
C VAL A 23 7.33 -14.91 -18.19
N ASN A 24 6.58 -15.90 -17.70
CA ASN A 24 6.75 -17.30 -18.11
C ASN A 24 6.50 -17.53 -19.61
N ARG A 25 5.56 -16.81 -20.22
CA ARG A 25 5.37 -16.86 -21.67
C ARG A 25 6.60 -16.34 -22.42
N ALA A 26 7.13 -15.17 -22.02
CA ALA A 26 8.33 -14.61 -22.63
C ALA A 26 9.55 -15.54 -22.47
N ILE A 27 9.73 -16.16 -21.31
CA ILE A 27 10.78 -17.16 -21.06
C ILE A 27 10.63 -18.34 -22.03
N ARG A 28 9.42 -18.91 -22.15
CA ARG A 28 9.18 -20.05 -23.07
C ARG A 28 9.45 -19.68 -24.52
N GLU A 29 9.07 -18.47 -24.95
CA GLU A 29 9.35 -17.97 -26.29
C GLU A 29 10.85 -17.88 -26.57
N ASN A 30 11.64 -17.33 -25.65
CA ASN A 30 13.10 -17.26 -25.79
C ASN A 30 13.75 -18.65 -25.76
N LYS A 31 13.33 -19.55 -24.86
CA LYS A 31 13.80 -20.95 -24.84
C LYS A 31 13.58 -21.65 -26.18
N ARG A 32 12.40 -21.46 -26.80
CA ARG A 32 12.07 -22.04 -28.12
C ARG A 32 12.96 -21.51 -29.25
N LYS A 33 13.55 -20.34 -29.08
CA LYS A 33 14.47 -19.70 -30.02
C LYS A 33 15.95 -19.91 -29.66
N GLY A 34 16.26 -20.65 -28.59
CA GLY A 34 17.62 -20.80 -28.10
C GLY A 34 18.24 -19.49 -27.56
N MET A 35 17.41 -18.51 -27.18
CA MET A 35 17.84 -17.22 -26.66
C MET A 35 17.95 -17.24 -25.13
N ALA A 36 18.73 -16.31 -24.59
CA ALA A 36 18.83 -16.10 -23.14
C ALA A 36 17.48 -15.74 -22.51
N THR A 37 17.29 -16.10 -21.25
CA THR A 37 16.01 -16.03 -20.53
C THR A 37 16.05 -15.14 -19.29
N ASP A 38 17.16 -14.45 -19.07
CA ASP A 38 17.28 -13.42 -18.05
C ASP A 38 16.38 -12.22 -18.39
N PHE A 39 16.07 -11.40 -17.38
CA PHE A 39 15.18 -10.25 -17.52
C PHE A 39 15.51 -9.34 -18.71
N TRP A 40 16.80 -9.07 -18.96
CA TRP A 40 17.25 -8.12 -19.99
C TRP A 40 17.02 -8.65 -21.41
N SER A 41 16.99 -9.97 -21.55
CA SER A 41 16.76 -10.67 -22.81
C SER A 41 15.28 -10.88 -23.13
N LEU A 42 14.39 -10.72 -22.14
CA LEU A 42 12.95 -10.96 -22.33
C LEU A 42 12.24 -9.79 -23.00
N ARG A 43 11.39 -10.10 -23.99
CA ARG A 43 10.47 -9.13 -24.58
C ARG A 43 9.25 -8.94 -23.66
N LEU A 44 9.30 -7.93 -22.81
CA LEU A 44 8.22 -7.53 -21.89
C LEU A 44 7.58 -6.20 -22.32
N PRO A 45 6.39 -5.85 -21.79
CA PRO A 45 5.80 -4.52 -22.01
C PRO A 45 6.74 -3.41 -21.53
N LYS A 46 6.70 -2.26 -22.21
CA LYS A 46 7.58 -1.11 -21.91
C LYS A 46 7.52 -0.69 -20.44
N GLU A 47 6.34 -0.70 -19.85
CA GLU A 47 6.13 -0.39 -18.43
C GLU A 47 6.93 -1.33 -17.52
N THR A 48 6.80 -2.65 -17.71
CA THR A 48 7.53 -3.65 -16.93
C THR A 48 9.03 -3.61 -17.18
N SER A 49 9.45 -3.45 -18.44
CA SER A 49 10.87 -3.31 -18.78
C SER A 49 11.49 -2.07 -18.15
N ALA A 50 10.71 -1.02 -17.90
CA ALA A 50 11.16 0.18 -17.18
C ALA A 50 11.06 0.04 -15.65
N TYR A 51 10.22 -0.85 -15.14
CA TYR A 51 9.96 -1.00 -13.70
C TYR A 51 11.19 -1.52 -12.95
N VAL A 52 11.78 -2.64 -13.41
CA VAL A 52 12.94 -3.25 -12.73
C VAL A 52 14.15 -2.31 -12.71
N PRO A 53 14.56 -1.65 -13.81
CA PRO A 53 15.67 -0.69 -13.77
C PRO A 53 15.43 0.48 -12.84
N LYS A 54 14.21 1.03 -12.80
CA LYS A 54 13.87 2.12 -11.86
C LYS A 54 14.07 1.70 -10.41
N LEU A 55 13.67 0.46 -10.06
CA LEU A 55 13.87 -0.06 -8.72
C LEU A 55 15.36 -0.25 -8.40
N LEU A 56 16.15 -0.77 -9.34
CA LEU A 56 17.60 -0.90 -9.17
C LEU A 56 18.27 0.46 -8.95
N VAL A 57 17.89 1.49 -9.72
CA VAL A 57 18.38 2.86 -9.53
C VAL A 57 17.99 3.39 -8.15
N LEU A 58 16.75 3.17 -7.71
CA LEU A 58 16.31 3.59 -6.38
C LEU A 58 17.11 2.90 -5.27
N CYS A 59 17.38 1.60 -5.40
CA CYS A 59 18.24 0.89 -4.45
C CYS A 59 19.64 1.48 -4.39
N GLU A 60 20.21 1.88 -5.53
CA GLU A 60 21.53 2.47 -5.59
C GLU A 60 21.57 3.88 -4.99
N LEU A 61 20.56 4.70 -5.28
CA LEU A 61 20.37 6.02 -4.66
C LEU A 61 20.23 5.94 -3.13
N ILE A 62 19.58 4.90 -2.62
CA ILE A 62 19.43 4.72 -1.16
C ILE A 62 20.74 4.25 -0.52
N LYS A 63 21.55 3.44 -1.23
CA LYS A 63 22.82 2.92 -0.72
C LYS A 63 23.92 3.98 -0.66
N ASP A 64 24.02 4.82 -1.68
CA ASP A 64 24.99 5.92 -1.73
C ASP A 64 24.34 7.23 -2.22
N PRO A 65 23.49 7.85 -1.39
CA PRO A 65 22.82 9.09 -1.79
C PRO A 65 23.80 10.22 -2.08
N SER A 66 24.91 10.29 -1.33
CA SER A 66 25.99 11.27 -1.53
C SER A 66 26.65 11.17 -2.89
N GLY A 67 26.94 9.95 -3.37
CA GLY A 67 27.55 9.72 -4.68
C GLY A 67 26.72 10.22 -5.86
N PHE A 68 25.40 10.34 -5.66
CA PHE A 68 24.46 10.88 -6.66
C PHE A 68 24.02 12.33 -6.36
N GLY A 69 24.61 13.00 -5.37
CA GLY A 69 24.23 14.36 -4.99
C GLY A 69 22.81 14.48 -4.42
N VAL A 70 22.27 13.38 -3.89
CA VAL A 70 20.94 13.33 -3.27
C VAL A 70 21.09 13.43 -1.76
N THR A 71 20.23 14.24 -1.13
CA THR A 71 20.05 14.23 0.32
C THR A 71 18.74 13.54 0.63
N LEU A 72 18.79 12.39 1.31
CA LEU A 72 17.58 11.70 1.73
C LEU A 72 16.97 12.40 2.95
N PRO A 73 15.63 12.53 3.02
CA PRO A 73 14.97 13.03 4.21
C PRO A 73 15.21 12.08 5.39
N SER A 74 15.39 12.64 6.58
CA SER A 74 15.44 11.83 7.80
C SER A 74 14.04 11.30 8.12
N ILE A 75 13.93 9.97 8.23
CA ILE A 75 12.70 9.30 8.66
C ILE A 75 12.94 8.76 10.07
N ALA A 76 12.19 9.27 11.04
CA ALA A 76 12.27 8.79 12.41
C ALA A 76 11.82 7.32 12.48
N ASN A 77 12.62 6.46 13.11
CA ASN A 77 12.27 5.06 13.35
C ASN A 77 11.26 4.94 14.51
N ARG A 78 10.04 5.41 14.28
CA ARG A 78 8.92 5.32 15.22
C ARG A 78 7.62 5.06 14.46
N PRO A 79 6.64 4.38 15.07
CA PRO A 79 5.33 4.18 14.45
C PRO A 79 4.68 5.52 14.11
N TYR A 80 4.29 5.70 12.85
CA TYR A 80 3.55 6.89 12.40
C TYR A 80 2.06 6.72 12.64
N PHE A 81 1.53 5.52 12.40
CA PHE A 81 0.11 5.20 12.50
C PHE A 81 -0.15 4.07 13.49
N THR A 82 -1.38 4.03 14.01
CA THR A 82 -1.91 2.94 14.83
C THR A 82 -3.23 2.45 14.24
N LYS A 83 -3.55 1.17 14.49
CA LYS A 83 -4.81 0.55 14.09
C LYS A 83 -5.83 0.79 15.18
N ILE A 84 -6.94 1.42 14.84
CA ILE A 84 -8.07 1.67 15.74
C ILE A 84 -9.27 0.86 15.27
N GLU A 85 -9.72 -0.07 16.10
CA GLU A 85 -10.94 -0.84 15.85
C GLU A 85 -12.17 0.09 15.90
N THR A 86 -13.06 -0.06 14.94
CA THR A 86 -14.33 0.67 14.89
C THR A 86 -15.47 -0.27 15.27
N PRO A 87 -16.55 0.24 15.91
CA PRO A 87 -17.66 -0.61 16.37
C PRO A 87 -18.51 -1.20 15.22
N GLY A 88 -18.22 -0.84 13.97
CA GLY A 88 -18.93 -1.28 12.78
C GLY A 88 -18.43 -0.50 11.57
N GLN A 89 -19.29 -0.41 10.54
CA GLN A 89 -19.03 0.41 9.37
C GLN A 89 -18.85 1.89 9.75
N VAL A 90 -17.77 2.50 9.27
CA VAL A 90 -17.52 3.92 9.46
C VAL A 90 -17.43 4.61 8.11
N ASP A 91 -18.20 5.69 7.98
CA ASP A 91 -18.07 6.64 6.89
C ASP A 91 -16.77 7.44 7.04
N LEU A 92 -15.96 7.50 5.99
CA LEU A 92 -14.62 8.08 6.05
C LEU A 92 -14.66 9.61 6.23
N MET A 93 -15.74 10.29 5.82
CA MET A 93 -15.94 11.72 6.05
C MET A 93 -16.18 11.98 7.54
N GLN A 94 -17.08 11.21 8.15
CA GLN A 94 -17.31 11.27 9.60
C GLN A 94 -16.04 10.92 10.38
N ALA A 95 -15.27 9.94 9.91
CA ALA A 95 -14.00 9.60 10.54
C ALA A 95 -13.01 10.77 10.51
N ALA A 96 -12.93 11.47 9.37
CA ALA A 96 -12.09 12.64 9.20
C ALA A 96 -12.46 13.76 10.19
N ASP A 97 -13.75 14.04 10.35
CA ASP A 97 -14.26 15.04 11.29
C ASP A 97 -13.88 14.69 12.75
N LEU A 98 -14.08 13.43 13.15
CA LEU A 98 -13.72 12.95 14.50
C LEU A 98 -12.22 13.01 14.77
N ALA A 99 -11.43 12.66 13.75
CA ALA A 99 -9.97 12.73 13.79
C ALA A 99 -9.45 14.18 13.71
N GLY A 100 -10.26 15.12 13.22
CA GLY A 100 -9.81 16.46 12.87
C GLY A 100 -8.79 16.46 11.74
N MET A 101 -8.97 15.58 10.76
CA MET A 101 -8.13 15.42 9.58
C MET A 101 -8.93 15.75 8.33
N THR A 102 -8.26 15.93 7.19
CA THR A 102 -8.97 16.02 5.92
C THR A 102 -9.40 14.62 5.45
N PRO A 103 -10.50 14.50 4.71
CA PRO A 103 -10.93 13.22 4.14
C PRO A 103 -9.86 12.58 3.26
N GLU A 104 -9.09 13.40 2.52
CA GLU A 104 -7.99 12.94 1.67
C GLU A 104 -6.91 12.25 2.51
N ALA A 105 -6.54 12.82 3.66
CA ALA A 105 -5.54 12.24 4.53
C ALA A 105 -6.00 10.91 5.14
N ILE A 106 -7.29 10.77 5.45
CA ILE A 106 -7.87 9.50 5.90
C ILE A 106 -7.82 8.45 4.78
N TYR A 107 -8.16 8.85 3.54
CA TYR A 107 -8.12 7.97 2.37
C TYR A 107 -6.70 7.48 2.06
N GLU A 108 -5.71 8.38 2.08
CA GLU A 108 -4.30 8.04 1.84
C GLU A 108 -3.74 7.06 2.89
N LEU A 109 -4.16 7.18 4.15
CA LEU A 109 -3.76 6.26 5.21
C LEU A 109 -4.49 4.91 5.14
N ASN A 110 -5.63 4.86 4.46
CA ASN A 110 -6.48 3.67 4.40
C ASN A 110 -6.81 3.23 2.96
N PRO A 111 -5.80 3.02 2.09
CA PRO A 111 -6.00 2.71 0.67
C PRO A 111 -6.64 1.33 0.45
N GLY A 112 -6.77 0.51 1.50
CA GLY A 112 -7.52 -0.75 1.48
C GLY A 112 -9.04 -0.57 1.39
N PHE A 113 -9.58 0.63 1.65
CA PHE A 113 -10.99 0.94 1.47
C PHE A 113 -11.18 1.63 0.10
N SER A 114 -11.82 0.92 -0.82
CA SER A 114 -12.08 1.40 -2.19
C SER A 114 -13.34 2.25 -2.32
N GLN A 115 -14.10 2.41 -1.22
CA GLN A 115 -15.35 3.16 -1.16
C GLN A 115 -15.32 4.19 -0.02
N TRP A 116 -16.32 5.07 0.01
CA TRP A 116 -16.45 6.17 0.97
C TRP A 116 -16.75 5.68 2.40
N ALA A 117 -16.90 4.37 2.58
CA ALA A 117 -17.07 3.69 3.87
C ALA A 117 -16.32 2.36 3.89
N THR A 118 -16.00 1.88 5.08
CA THR A 118 -15.45 0.52 5.28
C THR A 118 -16.46 -0.55 4.86
N ASP A 119 -16.00 -1.73 4.45
CA ASP A 119 -16.90 -2.83 4.07
C ASP A 119 -17.81 -3.24 5.26
N PRO A 120 -19.13 -3.47 5.06
CA PRO A 120 -20.04 -3.91 6.13
C PRO A 120 -19.67 -5.26 6.74
N SER A 121 -18.99 -6.13 5.99
CA SER A 121 -18.48 -7.43 6.47
C SER A 121 -17.10 -7.32 7.13
N GLY A 122 -16.51 -6.12 7.12
CA GLY A 122 -15.22 -5.81 7.69
C GLY A 122 -14.06 -5.92 6.69
N PRO A 123 -12.85 -5.57 7.13
CA PRO A 123 -12.50 -5.34 8.52
C PRO A 123 -12.92 -3.94 9.04
N HIS A 124 -13.35 -3.88 10.31
CA HIS A 124 -13.81 -2.65 10.96
C HIS A 124 -12.66 -1.98 11.74
N TYR A 125 -11.72 -1.38 11.02
CA TYR A 125 -10.68 -0.57 11.64
C TYR A 125 -10.27 0.59 10.74
N LEU A 126 -9.61 1.58 11.34
CA LEU A 126 -8.95 2.67 10.63
C LEU A 126 -7.49 2.77 11.08
N LEU A 127 -6.62 3.11 10.13
CA LEU A 127 -5.26 3.57 10.39
C LEU A 127 -5.29 5.08 10.57
N LEU A 128 -4.86 5.53 11.74
CA LEU A 128 -4.79 6.95 12.09
C LEU A 128 -3.39 7.28 12.63
N PRO A 129 -2.91 8.53 12.51
CA PRO A 129 -1.67 8.95 13.14
C PRO A 129 -1.73 8.70 14.66
N THR A 130 -0.63 8.26 15.24
CA THR A 130 -0.56 7.91 16.67
C THR A 130 -1.03 9.04 17.59
N GLY A 131 -0.70 10.30 17.27
CA GLY A 131 -1.14 11.48 18.03
C GLY A 131 -2.61 11.89 17.84
N VAL A 132 -3.31 11.30 16.88
CA VAL A 132 -4.72 11.60 16.57
C VAL A 132 -5.67 10.54 17.14
N ALA A 133 -5.16 9.33 17.36
CA ALA A 133 -5.93 8.18 17.82
C ALA A 133 -6.71 8.45 19.12
N ASP A 134 -6.08 9.05 20.13
CA ASP A 134 -6.73 9.30 21.41
C ASP A 134 -7.93 10.26 21.28
N ARG A 135 -7.75 11.34 20.50
CA ARG A 135 -8.85 12.28 20.20
C ARG A 135 -9.99 11.54 19.50
N PHE A 136 -9.67 10.76 18.47
CA PHE A 136 -10.66 10.02 17.71
C PHE A 136 -11.48 9.09 18.59
N LEU A 137 -10.83 8.31 19.48
CA LEU A 137 -11.50 7.41 20.42
C LEU A 137 -12.42 8.15 21.39
N ILE A 138 -11.99 9.29 21.93
CA ILE A 138 -12.80 10.13 22.81
C ILE A 138 -14.07 10.58 22.08
N GLN A 139 -13.92 11.15 20.87
CA GLN A 139 -15.05 11.65 20.08
C GLN A 139 -16.01 10.53 19.64
N LEU A 140 -15.46 9.38 19.22
CA LEU A 140 -16.25 8.21 18.85
C LEU A 140 -17.09 7.70 20.03
N SER A 141 -16.53 7.70 21.24
CA SER A 141 -17.26 7.30 22.45
C SER A 141 -18.41 8.26 22.79
N HIS A 142 -18.25 9.56 22.52
CA HIS A 142 -19.28 10.57 22.73
C HIS A 142 -20.43 10.39 21.74
N LEU A 143 -20.14 10.16 20.46
CA LEU A 143 -21.16 9.83 19.45
C LEU A 143 -21.95 8.58 19.82
N LYS A 144 -21.27 7.51 20.26
CA LYS A 144 -21.94 6.29 20.69
C LYS A 144 -22.89 6.54 21.85
N LYS A 145 -22.46 7.28 22.87
CA LYS A 145 -23.30 7.65 24.01
C LYS A 145 -24.50 8.49 23.57
N TRP A 146 -24.30 9.46 22.67
CA TRP A 146 -25.36 10.31 22.13
C TRP A 146 -26.40 9.51 21.32
N ASN A 147 -25.97 8.59 20.47
CA ASN A 147 -26.89 7.72 19.71
C ASN A 147 -27.70 6.79 20.63
N LEU A 148 -27.06 6.24 21.67
CA LEU A 148 -27.71 5.40 22.67
C LEU A 148 -28.71 6.18 23.55
N SER A 149 -28.44 7.45 23.86
CA SER A 149 -29.35 8.29 24.64
C SER A 149 -30.49 8.88 23.81
N ASN A 150 -30.31 9.05 22.50
CA ASN A 150 -31.27 9.72 21.61
C ASN A 150 -32.00 8.77 20.64
N GLY A 151 -31.92 7.45 20.87
CA GLY A 151 -32.80 6.47 20.22
C GLY A 151 -32.70 6.40 18.70
N THR A 152 -31.54 6.70 18.11
CA THR A 152 -31.33 6.54 16.67
C THR A 152 -30.52 5.28 16.42
N ASP A 153 -31.19 4.13 16.41
CA ASP A 153 -30.67 2.90 15.84
C ASP A 153 -30.64 3.06 14.32
N ILE A 154 -29.46 3.35 13.77
CA ILE A 154 -29.23 3.26 12.34
C ILE A 154 -28.97 1.79 12.05
N LYS A 155 -29.94 1.14 11.41
CA LYS A 155 -29.81 -0.21 10.83
C LYS A 155 -28.82 -0.23 9.67
#